data_AF-A0A2E1MW43-F1
#
_entry.id   AF-A0A2E1MW43-F1
#
_cell.length_a   1.000
_cell.length_b   1.000
_cell.length_c   1.000
_cell.angle_alpha   90.00
_cell.angle_beta   90.00
_cell.angle_gamma   90.00
#
_symmetry.space_group_name_H-M   'P 1'
#
loop_
_entity.id
_entity.type
_entity.pdbx_description
1 polymer ?
#
loop_
_entity_poly.entity_id
_entity_poly.type
_entity_poly.pdbx_seq_one_letter_code
_entity_poly.pdbx_strand_id
1 'polypeptide(L)'
;MNPYVIEIFSYEWFYTNLVSFSLIASFLILISVVLSKVADINKWIIFLSKFLGCIFLFRFIFSQVYQIYNNLWYISYSLPLHLCGISVIVSIVVLLRFNQNLYEFLFFIGFPGAIWSFLTPQINIYDPGMLFDNPGYMYIDYFVSHATILFVPLYLTFFSSKKPRSNYWYKIFLKSNFFIIPVIFLINLFIYHILGVQDVNYIYLMNPPGANNLFIIGGWPWYIIMMEIACFVHAAIINFLFVRWNDFINFFSLKKELLK
;
A
#
# COMPACT_ATOMS: atom_id res chain seq x y z
N MET A 1 22.84 0.64 -0.99
CA MET A 1 22.74 -0.60 -0.18
C MET A 1 22.03 -1.64 -1.03
N ASN A 2 22.43 -2.91 -1.02
CA ASN A 2 21.65 -3.94 -1.71
C ASN A 2 20.34 -4.17 -0.96
N PRO A 3 19.19 -4.30 -1.65
CA PRO A 3 17.93 -4.54 -0.98
C PRO A 3 17.93 -5.92 -0.30
N TYR A 4 17.28 -6.00 0.85
CA TYR A 4 17.04 -7.27 1.52
C TYR A 4 15.73 -7.87 1.02
N VAL A 5 15.81 -9.06 0.41
CA VAL A 5 14.66 -9.77 -0.16
C VAL A 5 14.37 -10.99 0.70
N ILE A 6 13.14 -11.09 1.18
CA ILE A 6 12.69 -12.25 1.96
C ILE A 6 12.28 -13.34 0.98
N GLU A 7 12.85 -14.53 1.13
CA GLU A 7 12.53 -15.66 0.28
C GLU A 7 11.09 -16.14 0.53
N ILE A 8 10.32 -16.30 -0.55
CA ILE A 8 8.93 -16.75 -0.50
C ILE A 8 8.90 -18.18 0.08
N PHE A 9 7.96 -18.43 1.00
CA PHE A 9 7.81 -19.70 1.72
C PHE A 9 8.93 -20.05 2.73
N SER A 10 9.88 -19.14 2.97
CA SER A 10 10.79 -19.27 4.12
C SER A 10 10.03 -19.16 5.46
N TYR A 11 10.68 -19.60 6.55
CA TYR A 11 10.13 -19.44 7.91
C TYR A 11 9.86 -17.97 8.25
N GLU A 12 10.80 -17.08 7.92
CA GLU A 12 10.66 -15.64 8.10
C GLU A 12 9.44 -15.09 7.34
N TRP A 13 9.24 -15.53 6.09
CA TRP A 13 8.10 -15.13 5.28
C TRP A 13 6.78 -15.52 5.94
N PHE A 14 6.64 -16.77 6.40
CA PHE A 14 5.42 -17.22 7.08
C PHE A 14 5.19 -16.47 8.38
N TYR A 15 6.25 -16.30 9.19
CA TYR A 15 6.17 -15.62 10.48
C TYR A 15 5.72 -14.17 10.34
N THR A 16 6.39 -13.41 9.47
CA THR A 16 6.11 -11.97 9.28
C THR A 16 4.72 -11.74 8.71
N ASN A 17 4.28 -12.56 7.74
CA ASN A 17 2.93 -12.50 7.20
C ASN A 17 1.88 -12.83 8.25
N LEU A 18 2.05 -13.95 8.98
CA LEU A 18 1.10 -14.39 10.01
C LEU A 18 0.93 -13.32 11.09
N VAL A 19 2.05 -12.77 11.59
CA VAL A 19 2.03 -11.71 12.61
C VAL A 19 1.34 -10.45 12.06
N SER A 20 1.72 -10.00 10.87
CA SER A 20 1.16 -8.77 10.28
C SER A 20 -0.35 -8.86 10.05
N PHE A 21 -0.84 -9.95 9.44
CA PHE A 21 -2.27 -10.13 9.20
C PHE A 21 -3.06 -10.35 10.49
N SER A 22 -2.49 -11.06 11.47
CA SER A 22 -3.10 -11.23 12.79
C SER A 22 -3.23 -9.90 13.53
N LEU A 23 -2.22 -9.03 13.44
CA LEU A 23 -2.27 -7.68 14.02
C LEU A 23 -3.32 -6.80 13.34
N ILE A 24 -3.41 -6.82 12.00
CA ILE A 24 -4.46 -6.09 11.27
C ILE A 24 -5.84 -6.59 11.70
N ALA A 25 -6.06 -7.91 11.72
CA ALA A 25 -7.34 -8.50 12.08
C ALA A 25 -7.74 -8.18 13.53
N SER A 26 -6.82 -8.37 14.48
CA SER A 26 -7.06 -8.05 15.89
C SER A 26 -7.37 -6.57 16.10
N PHE A 27 -6.70 -5.66 15.38
CA PHE A 27 -6.98 -4.23 15.48
C PHE A 27 -8.36 -3.87 14.90
N LEU A 28 -8.76 -4.46 13.77
CA LEU A 28 -10.11 -4.29 13.22
C LEU A 28 -11.18 -4.83 14.18
N ILE A 29 -10.97 -6.01 14.78
CA ILE A 29 -11.87 -6.60 15.76
C ILE A 29 -11.98 -5.71 17.00
N LEU A 30 -10.84 -5.22 17.53
CA LEU A 30 -10.81 -4.31 18.66
C LEU A 30 -11.63 -3.05 18.39
N ILE A 31 -11.42 -2.41 17.23
CA ILE A 31 -12.20 -1.23 16.83
C ILE A 31 -13.69 -1.57 16.76
N SER A 32 -14.06 -2.72 16.18
CA SER A 32 -15.47 -3.16 16.12
C SER A 32 -16.09 -3.34 17.51
N VAL A 33 -15.35 -3.93 18.46
CA VAL A 33 -15.82 -4.15 19.84
C VAL A 33 -15.92 -2.84 20.63
N VAL A 34 -15.01 -1.90 20.39
CA VAL A 34 -15.07 -0.57 21.03
C VAL A 34 -16.26 0.21 20.47
N LEU A 35 -16.40 0.28 19.13
CA LEU A 35 -17.48 1.01 18.47
C LEU A 35 -18.87 0.43 18.77
N SER A 36 -19.01 -0.87 19.04
CA SER A 36 -20.31 -1.44 19.42
C SER A 36 -20.79 -1.03 20.83
N LYS A 37 -19.90 -0.49 21.66
CA LYS A 37 -20.20 -0.07 23.04
C LYS A 37 -20.41 1.42 23.19
N VAL A 38 -20.15 2.23 22.16
CA VAL A 38 -20.28 3.69 22.24
C VAL A 38 -21.66 4.16 21.79
N ALA A 39 -22.18 5.20 22.45
CA ALA A 39 -23.50 5.75 22.12
C ALA A 39 -23.51 6.53 20.78
N ASP A 40 -22.44 7.30 20.50
CA ASP A 40 -22.32 8.12 19.28
C ASP A 40 -21.18 7.59 18.39
N ILE A 41 -21.49 6.55 17.62
CA ILE A 41 -20.55 5.84 16.76
C ILE A 41 -19.89 6.80 15.74
N ASN A 42 -20.66 7.72 15.17
CA ASN A 42 -20.17 8.65 14.15
C ASN A 42 -19.10 9.61 14.70
N LYS A 43 -19.35 10.17 15.88
CA LYS A 43 -18.37 11.04 16.56
C LYS A 43 -17.07 10.28 16.87
N TRP A 44 -17.18 9.05 17.35
CA TRP A 44 -16.03 8.20 17.65
C TRP A 44 -15.25 7.79 16.40
N ILE A 45 -15.92 7.50 15.28
CA ILE A 45 -15.25 7.23 14.01
C ILE A 45 -14.43 8.44 13.55
N ILE A 46 -15.00 9.65 13.62
CA ILE A 46 -14.28 10.88 13.23
C ILE A 46 -13.07 11.11 14.14
N PHE A 47 -13.25 10.94 15.45
CA PHE A 47 -12.15 11.05 16.42
C PHE A 47 -11.05 10.03 16.13
N LEU A 48 -11.40 8.75 16.02
CA LEU A 48 -10.47 7.65 15.78
C LEU A 48 -9.74 7.82 14.44
N SER A 49 -10.43 8.24 13.39
CA SER A 49 -9.82 8.54 12.09
C SER A 49 -8.73 9.60 12.23
N LYS A 50 -9.03 10.72 12.88
CA LYS A 50 -8.05 11.79 13.10
C LYS A 50 -6.89 11.34 13.99
N PHE A 51 -7.18 10.59 15.05
CA PHE A 51 -6.17 10.03 15.95
C PHE A 51 -5.20 9.10 15.22
N LEU A 52 -5.72 8.15 14.43
CA LEU A 52 -4.93 7.26 13.58
C LEU A 52 -4.12 8.04 12.54
N GLY A 53 -4.73 9.06 11.92
CA GLY A 53 -4.03 9.95 10.99
C GLY A 53 -2.83 10.64 11.63
N CYS A 54 -2.99 11.16 12.85
CA CYS A 54 -1.89 11.76 13.62
C CYS A 54 -0.81 10.75 14.02
N ILE A 55 -1.19 9.53 14.44
CA ILE A 55 -0.23 8.46 14.74
C ILE A 55 0.58 8.07 13.51
N PHE A 56 -0.07 7.89 12.37
CA PHE A 56 0.63 7.52 11.14
C PHE A 56 1.48 8.65 10.59
N LEU A 57 1.07 9.91 10.78
CA LEU A 57 1.90 11.08 10.48
C LEU A 57 3.14 11.11 11.38
N PHE A 58 2.97 10.89 12.69
CA PHE A 58 4.08 10.81 13.63
C PHE A 58 5.05 9.68 13.24
N ARG A 59 4.54 8.48 12.94
CA ARG A 59 5.34 7.34 12.46
C ARG A 59 6.12 7.70 11.19
N PHE A 60 5.46 8.33 10.22
CA PHE A 60 6.09 8.74 8.97
C PHE A 60 7.24 9.73 9.20
N ILE A 61 7.03 10.77 10.01
CA ILE A 61 8.07 11.75 10.37
C ILE A 61 9.19 11.06 11.15
N PHE A 62 8.84 10.23 12.12
CA PHE A 62 9.80 9.49 12.93
C PHE A 62 10.69 8.60 12.06
N SER A 63 10.13 7.89 11.08
CA SER A 63 10.89 7.05 10.13
C SER A 63 11.91 7.88 9.33
N GLN A 64 11.53 9.07 8.87
CA GLN A 64 12.46 9.97 8.16
C GLN A 64 13.57 10.50 9.08
N VAL A 65 13.22 10.95 10.28
CA VAL A 65 14.19 11.43 11.28
C VAL A 65 15.14 10.30 11.70
N TYR A 66 14.62 9.10 11.91
CA TYR A 66 15.41 7.92 12.26
C TYR A 66 16.42 7.57 11.17
N GLN A 67 16.01 7.59 9.90
CA GLN A 67 16.92 7.36 8.78
C GLN A 67 18.03 8.42 8.73
N ILE A 68 17.70 9.70 8.96
CA ILE A 68 18.70 10.78 8.97
C ILE A 68 19.69 10.58 10.13
N TYR A 69 19.17 10.32 11.33
CA TYR A 69 19.99 10.15 12.53
C TYR A 69 20.97 8.97 12.43
N ASN A 70 20.54 7.87 11.80
CA ASN A 70 21.36 6.66 11.65
C ASN A 70 22.17 6.63 10.33
N ASN A 71 22.25 7.73 9.58
CA ASN A 71 22.92 7.81 8.28
C ASN A 71 22.42 6.78 7.24
N LEU A 72 21.14 6.42 7.34
CA LEU A 72 20.43 5.54 6.41
C LEU A 72 19.66 6.32 5.34
N TRP A 73 19.53 7.64 5.50
CA TRP A 73 18.78 8.48 4.57
C TRP A 73 19.59 8.80 3.31
N TYR A 74 19.06 8.43 2.14
CA TYR A 74 19.65 8.77 0.85
C TYR A 74 18.56 9.19 -0.13
N ILE A 75 18.88 10.19 -0.96
CA ILE A 75 17.93 10.74 -1.92
C ILE A 75 17.49 9.75 -3.01
N SER A 76 18.23 8.65 -3.22
CA SER A 76 17.89 7.62 -4.21
C SER A 76 16.73 6.70 -3.79
N TYR A 77 16.47 6.56 -2.48
CA TYR A 77 15.45 5.63 -1.98
C TYR A 77 14.65 6.10 -0.75
N SER A 78 15.09 7.12 -0.01
CA SER A 78 14.41 7.56 1.23
C SER A 78 13.25 8.53 1.01
N LEU A 79 13.14 9.15 -0.17
CA LEU A 79 11.98 9.98 -0.48
C LEU A 79 10.74 9.08 -0.60
N PRO A 80 9.56 9.55 -0.16
CA PRO A 80 8.32 8.77 -0.18
C PRO A 80 7.70 8.69 -1.59
N LEU A 81 8.53 8.51 -2.61
CA LEU A 81 8.14 8.50 -4.02
C LEU A 81 7.90 7.08 -4.55
N HIS A 82 8.23 6.04 -3.80
CA HIS A 82 7.70 4.71 -4.08
C HIS A 82 6.18 4.67 -3.86
N LEU A 83 5.49 3.78 -4.56
CA LEU A 83 4.04 3.66 -4.50
C LEU A 83 3.53 3.42 -3.06
N CYS A 84 4.26 2.63 -2.26
CA CYS A 84 3.96 2.43 -0.84
C CYS A 84 4.13 3.71 0.00
N GLY A 85 5.21 4.48 -0.24
CA GLY A 85 5.43 5.78 0.41
C GLY A 85 4.34 6.79 0.11
N ILE A 86 3.93 6.89 -1.17
CA ILE A 86 2.79 7.72 -1.60
C ILE A 86 1.51 7.23 -0.91
N SER A 87 1.28 5.92 -0.90
CA SER A 87 0.08 5.33 -0.28
C SER A 87 0.02 5.56 1.23
N VAL A 88 1.14 5.58 1.93
CA VAL A 88 1.20 5.98 3.35
C VAL A 88 0.74 7.44 3.51
N ILE A 89 1.29 8.36 2.71
CA ILE A 89 0.92 9.78 2.77
C ILE A 89 -0.57 9.95 2.47
N VAL A 90 -1.07 9.29 1.42
CA VAL A 90 -2.49 9.32 1.08
C VAL A 90 -3.36 8.73 2.20
N SER A 91 -2.89 7.68 2.89
CA SER A 91 -3.57 7.10 4.06
C SER A 91 -3.69 8.10 5.21
N ILE A 92 -2.62 8.85 5.50
CA ILE A 92 -2.63 9.91 6.51
C ILE A 92 -3.63 11.00 6.11
N VAL A 93 -3.54 11.51 4.87
CA VAL A 93 -4.39 12.60 4.40
C VAL A 93 -5.86 12.19 4.44
N VAL A 94 -6.23 11.00 3.98
CA VAL A 94 -7.63 10.57 3.91
C VAL A 94 -8.25 10.36 5.29
N LEU A 95 -7.45 9.95 6.28
CA LEU A 95 -7.89 9.82 7.68
C LEU A 95 -8.10 11.18 8.36
N LEU A 96 -7.24 12.15 8.09
CA LEU A 96 -7.36 13.51 8.62
C LEU A 96 -8.48 14.31 7.92
N ARG A 97 -8.57 14.16 6.59
CA ARG A 97 -9.54 14.82 5.73
C ARG A 97 -9.94 13.90 4.58
N PHE A 98 -11.13 13.33 4.69
CA PHE A 98 -11.65 12.40 3.68
C PHE A 98 -11.72 13.04 2.29
N ASN A 99 -11.20 12.32 1.30
CA ASN A 99 -11.32 12.62 -0.12
C ASN A 99 -11.58 11.32 -0.89
N GLN A 100 -12.66 11.30 -1.69
CA GLN A 100 -13.10 10.09 -2.39
C GLN A 100 -12.04 9.56 -3.38
N ASN A 101 -11.36 10.43 -4.13
CA ASN A 101 -10.37 10.00 -5.11
C ASN A 101 -9.13 9.41 -4.42
N LEU A 102 -8.72 9.98 -3.29
CA LEU A 102 -7.59 9.50 -2.48
C LEU A 102 -7.91 8.14 -1.83
N TYR A 103 -9.10 8.01 -1.26
CA TYR A 103 -9.59 6.74 -0.74
C TYR A 103 -9.62 5.66 -1.83
N GLU A 104 -10.14 5.97 -3.03
CA GLU A 104 -10.18 5.01 -4.13
C GLU A 104 -8.81 4.69 -4.73
N PHE A 105 -7.87 5.65 -4.72
CA PHE A 105 -6.47 5.38 -5.02
C PHE A 105 -5.87 4.35 -4.06
N LEU A 106 -6.07 4.53 -2.75
CA LEU A 106 -5.65 3.52 -1.77
C LEU A 106 -6.35 2.19 -2.00
N PHE A 107 -7.66 2.21 -2.25
CA PHE A 107 -8.44 0.99 -2.36
C PHE A 107 -8.10 0.17 -3.61
N PHE A 108 -7.92 0.82 -4.77
CA PHE A 108 -7.73 0.12 -6.05
C PHE A 108 -6.26 -0.06 -6.44
N ILE A 109 -5.35 0.78 -5.95
CA ILE A 109 -3.93 0.75 -6.34
C ILE A 109 -3.06 0.42 -5.11
N GLY A 110 -3.22 1.17 -4.02
CA GLY A 110 -2.41 0.98 -2.81
C GLY A 110 -2.62 -0.38 -2.14
N PHE A 111 -3.87 -0.83 -2.02
CA PHE A 111 -4.25 -2.06 -1.34
C PHE A 111 -3.69 -3.31 -2.05
N PRO A 112 -3.87 -3.53 -3.36
CA PRO A 112 -3.17 -4.61 -4.04
C PRO A 112 -1.65 -4.48 -3.98
N GLY A 113 -1.11 -3.25 -4.10
CA GLY A 113 0.34 -3.02 -3.98
C GLY A 113 0.89 -3.47 -2.64
N ALA A 114 0.18 -3.20 -1.55
CA ALA A 114 0.54 -3.65 -0.21
C ALA A 114 0.38 -5.17 -0.05
N ILE A 115 -0.60 -5.82 -0.70
CA ILE A 115 -0.65 -7.30 -0.73
C ILE A 115 0.66 -7.85 -1.36
N TRP A 116 1.12 -7.25 -2.46
CA TRP A 116 2.35 -7.69 -3.12
C TRP A 116 3.62 -7.47 -2.31
N SER A 117 3.69 -6.44 -1.47
CA SER A 117 4.83 -6.25 -0.55
C SER A 117 4.91 -7.32 0.55
N PHE A 118 3.80 -7.99 0.85
CA PHE A 118 3.75 -9.14 1.76
C PHE A 118 4.04 -10.47 1.04
N LEU A 119 3.59 -10.60 -0.21
CA LEU A 119 3.85 -11.79 -1.03
C LEU A 119 5.32 -11.88 -1.48
N THR A 120 5.90 -10.77 -1.93
CA THR A 120 7.28 -10.69 -2.44
C THR A 120 8.02 -9.55 -1.73
N PRO A 121 8.42 -9.73 -0.44
CA PRO A 121 8.94 -8.62 0.36
C PRO A 121 10.32 -8.19 -0.11
N GLN A 122 10.48 -6.89 -0.33
CA GLN A 122 11.76 -6.27 -0.64
C GLN A 122 11.97 -5.02 0.22
N ILE A 123 12.87 -5.13 1.17
CA ILE A 123 13.23 -4.06 2.10
C ILE A 123 14.43 -3.30 1.51
N ASN A 124 14.15 -2.11 0.97
CA ASN A 124 15.19 -1.28 0.35
C ASN A 124 16.05 -0.52 1.38
N ILE A 125 15.50 -0.27 2.57
CA ILE A 125 16.18 0.46 3.65
C ILE A 125 16.03 -0.36 4.92
N TYR A 126 17.15 -0.78 5.49
CA TYR A 126 17.17 -1.57 6.71
C TYR A 126 18.38 -1.19 7.57
N ASP A 127 18.26 -1.47 8.86
CA ASP A 127 19.33 -1.30 9.83
C ASP A 127 20.39 -2.41 9.62
N PRO A 128 21.67 -2.07 9.35
CA PRO A 128 22.70 -3.07 9.09
C PRO A 128 22.83 -4.08 10.23
N GLY A 129 22.72 -5.37 9.92
CA GLY A 129 22.81 -6.45 10.90
C GLY A 129 21.57 -6.61 11.80
N MET A 130 20.52 -5.83 11.59
CA MET A 130 19.29 -5.87 12.38
C MET A 130 18.08 -6.27 11.52
N LEU A 131 18.06 -7.56 11.16
CA LEU A 131 17.04 -8.20 10.32
C LEU A 131 16.25 -9.21 11.17
N PHE A 132 15.73 -10.29 10.58
CA PHE A 132 14.80 -11.20 11.22
C PHE A 132 15.18 -11.67 12.64
N ASP A 133 16.43 -12.09 12.87
CA ASP A 133 16.89 -12.61 14.16
C ASP A 133 17.08 -11.51 15.23
N ASN A 134 17.23 -10.25 14.80
CA ASN A 134 17.38 -9.08 15.67
C ASN A 134 16.72 -7.87 14.99
N PRO A 135 15.37 -7.80 14.95
CA PRO A 135 14.67 -6.91 14.04
C PRO A 135 14.87 -5.45 14.43
N GLY A 136 15.51 -4.70 13.53
CA GLY A 136 15.70 -3.25 13.65
C GLY A 136 14.41 -2.47 13.41
N TYR A 137 14.47 -1.17 13.65
CA TYR A 137 13.31 -0.30 13.46
C TYR A 137 12.85 -0.30 12.00
N MET A 138 13.75 -0.18 11.03
CA MET A 138 13.40 -0.13 9.60
C MET A 138 12.82 -1.45 9.10
N TYR A 139 13.29 -2.58 9.64
CA TYR A 139 12.71 -3.89 9.37
C TYR A 139 11.25 -3.96 9.84
N ILE A 140 10.98 -3.51 11.07
CA ILE A 140 9.62 -3.48 11.63
C ILE A 140 8.74 -2.46 10.90
N ASP A 141 9.25 -1.24 10.64
CA ASP A 141 8.52 -0.16 9.96
C ASP A 141 8.12 -0.54 8.53
N TYR A 142 8.91 -1.40 7.85
CA TYR A 142 8.49 -1.99 6.58
C TYR A 142 7.13 -2.69 6.71
N PHE A 143 6.96 -3.62 7.64
CA PHE A 143 5.69 -4.34 7.80
C PHE A 143 4.59 -3.44 8.36
N VAL A 144 4.89 -2.55 9.30
CA VAL A 144 3.91 -1.61 9.88
C VAL A 144 3.39 -0.62 8.83
N SER A 145 4.26 -0.10 7.96
CA SER A 145 3.88 0.82 6.90
C SER A 145 2.99 0.15 5.86
N HIS A 146 3.29 -1.09 5.44
CA HIS A 146 2.45 -1.84 4.49
C HIS A 146 1.14 -2.30 5.13
N ALA A 147 1.16 -2.70 6.40
CA ALA A 147 -0.05 -2.99 7.16
C ALA A 147 -0.97 -1.77 7.26
N THR A 148 -0.41 -0.55 7.39
CA THR A 148 -1.18 0.70 7.37
C THR A 148 -1.94 0.87 6.04
N ILE A 149 -1.28 0.60 4.91
CA ILE A 149 -1.87 0.73 3.57
C ILE A 149 -3.02 -0.27 3.37
N LEU A 150 -2.93 -1.48 3.93
CA LEU A 150 -4.03 -2.45 3.93
C LEU A 150 -5.16 -2.06 4.89
N PHE A 151 -4.79 -1.64 6.10
CA PHE A 151 -5.73 -1.37 7.18
C PHE A 151 -6.63 -0.17 6.89
N VAL A 152 -6.08 0.95 6.42
CA VAL A 152 -6.84 2.21 6.25
C VAL A 152 -8.04 2.10 5.30
N PRO A 153 -7.91 1.58 4.07
CA PRO A 153 -9.07 1.39 3.20
C PRO A 153 -10.11 0.43 3.80
N LEU A 154 -9.69 -0.65 4.48
CA LEU A 154 -10.61 -1.56 5.17
C LEU A 154 -11.35 -0.86 6.32
N TYR A 155 -10.62 -0.13 7.16
CA TYR A 155 -11.17 0.66 8.26
C TYR A 155 -12.23 1.66 7.77
N LEU A 156 -11.91 2.43 6.72
CA LEU A 156 -12.85 3.40 6.14
C LEU A 156 -14.09 2.71 5.53
N THR A 157 -13.91 1.52 4.97
CA THR A 157 -14.98 0.75 4.33
C THR A 157 -15.93 0.14 5.38
N PHE A 158 -15.38 -0.50 6.40
CA PHE A 158 -16.15 -1.23 7.40
C PHE A 158 -16.77 -0.32 8.45
N PHE A 159 -16.07 0.74 8.88
CA PHE A 159 -16.53 1.56 9.99
C PHE A 159 -17.03 2.94 9.55
N SER A 160 -16.44 3.57 8.54
CA SER A 160 -16.79 4.95 8.15
C SER A 160 -17.87 5.06 7.07
N SER A 161 -18.54 3.96 6.73
CA SER A 161 -19.54 3.85 5.65
C SER A 161 -19.06 4.38 4.29
N LYS A 162 -17.74 4.46 4.07
CA LYS A 162 -17.16 4.89 2.80
C LYS A 162 -17.16 3.71 1.85
N LYS A 163 -17.53 3.93 0.59
CA LYS A 163 -17.55 2.88 -0.42
C LYS A 163 -16.85 3.34 -1.70
N PRO A 164 -16.12 2.46 -2.38
CA PRO A 164 -15.54 2.79 -3.67
C PRO A 164 -16.64 2.84 -4.73
N ARG A 165 -16.52 3.73 -5.71
CA ARG A 165 -17.47 3.82 -6.83
C ARG A 165 -17.22 2.68 -7.83
N SER A 166 -18.27 1.92 -8.14
CA SER A 166 -18.27 0.68 -8.96
C SER A 166 -17.56 0.75 -10.33
N ASN A 167 -17.48 1.95 -10.92
CA ASN A 167 -16.87 2.17 -12.23
C ASN A 167 -15.78 3.25 -12.18
N TYR A 168 -15.13 3.46 -11.04
CA TYR A 168 -14.10 4.51 -10.91
C TYR A 168 -12.68 3.93 -10.82
N TRP A 169 -12.53 2.62 -10.62
CA TRP A 169 -11.23 1.94 -10.56
C TRP A 169 -10.34 2.20 -11.79
N TYR A 170 -10.91 2.12 -13.01
CA TYR A 170 -10.14 2.40 -14.24
C TYR A 170 -9.76 3.89 -14.34
N LYS A 171 -10.61 4.81 -13.86
CA LYS A 171 -10.28 6.24 -13.83
C LYS A 171 -9.15 6.54 -12.86
N ILE A 172 -9.11 5.85 -11.71
CA ILE A 172 -7.99 5.91 -10.77
C ILE A 172 -6.73 5.35 -11.41
N PHE A 173 -6.79 4.18 -12.05
CA PHE A 173 -5.67 3.60 -12.77
C PHE A 173 -5.09 4.56 -13.82
N LEU A 174 -5.95 5.14 -14.66
CA LEU A 174 -5.53 6.12 -15.67
C LEU A 174 -4.94 7.37 -15.02
N LYS A 175 -5.52 7.89 -13.93
CA LYS A 175 -4.94 9.03 -13.20
C LYS A 175 -3.56 8.70 -12.65
N SER A 176 -3.35 7.52 -12.08
CA SER A 176 -2.03 7.08 -11.61
C SER A 176 -1.03 7.03 -12.76
N ASN A 177 -1.43 6.47 -13.90
CA ASN A 177 -0.59 6.34 -15.09
C ASN A 177 -0.24 7.69 -15.77
N PHE A 178 -1.17 8.65 -15.79
CA PHE A 178 -0.94 9.94 -16.45
C PHE A 178 -0.35 11.01 -15.52
N PHE A 179 -0.49 10.88 -14.20
CA PHE A 179 0.03 11.86 -13.25
C PHE A 179 1.19 11.33 -12.42
N ILE A 180 1.08 10.15 -11.81
CA ILE A 180 2.09 9.66 -10.86
C ILE A 180 3.33 9.15 -11.60
N ILE A 181 3.14 8.24 -12.56
CA ILE A 181 4.26 7.61 -13.28
C ILE A 181 5.12 8.64 -14.03
N PRO A 182 4.58 9.58 -14.83
CA PRO A 182 5.40 10.51 -15.60
C PRO A 182 6.12 11.52 -14.70
N VAL A 183 5.45 12.01 -13.65
CA VAL A 183 6.08 12.94 -12.69
C VAL A 183 7.24 12.27 -11.98
N ILE A 184 7.08 11.02 -11.54
CA ILE A 184 8.15 10.30 -10.84
C ILE A 184 9.27 9.92 -11.79
N PHE A 185 8.96 9.57 -13.04
CA PHE A 185 9.98 9.37 -14.06
C PHE A 185 10.82 10.64 -14.27
N LEU A 186 10.19 11.82 -14.37
CA LEU A 186 10.90 13.09 -14.46
C LEU A 186 11.76 13.37 -13.22
N ILE A 187 11.27 13.03 -12.02
CA ILE A 187 12.05 13.16 -10.78
C ILE A 187 13.27 12.21 -10.79
N ASN A 188 13.10 10.96 -11.22
CA ASN A 188 14.21 10.01 -11.37
C ASN A 188 15.27 10.57 -12.34
N LEU A 189 14.86 11.08 -13.51
CA LEU A 189 15.78 11.70 -14.48
C LEU A 189 16.48 12.94 -13.92
N PHE A 190 15.76 13.79 -13.18
CA PHE A 190 16.35 14.96 -12.53
C PHE A 190 17.43 14.55 -11.51
N ILE A 191 17.11 13.60 -10.63
CA ILE A 191 18.05 13.11 -9.62
C ILE A 191 19.28 12.46 -10.28
N TYR A 192 19.05 11.68 -11.34
CA TYR A 192 20.13 11.01 -12.07
C TYR A 192 21.04 11.99 -12.83
N HIS A 193 20.47 12.82 -13.69
CA HIS A 193 21.25 13.69 -14.59
C HIS A 193 21.71 15.00 -13.96
N ILE A 194 20.90 15.61 -13.08
CA ILE A 194 21.19 16.93 -12.52
C ILE A 194 21.89 16.82 -11.17
N LEU A 195 21.45 15.90 -10.31
CA LEU A 195 22.09 15.69 -8.99
C LEU A 195 23.21 14.64 -9.03
N GLY A 196 23.39 13.93 -10.15
CA GLY A 196 24.47 12.97 -10.35
C GLY A 196 24.34 11.66 -9.55
N VAL A 197 23.15 11.35 -9.04
CA VAL A 197 22.91 10.17 -8.20
C VAL A 197 22.51 8.98 -9.08
N GLN A 198 23.43 8.03 -9.25
CA GLN A 198 23.29 6.98 -10.26
C GLN A 198 22.33 5.83 -9.89
N ASP A 199 22.03 5.63 -8.61
CA ASP A 199 21.25 4.51 -8.09
C ASP A 199 19.77 4.84 -7.86
N VAL A 200 19.28 5.99 -8.33
CA VAL A 200 17.88 6.40 -8.18
C VAL A 200 16.92 5.52 -8.98
N ASN A 201 15.89 5.00 -8.33
CA ASN A 201 14.95 4.07 -8.96
C ASN A 201 13.55 4.06 -8.33
N TYR A 202 12.93 5.23 -8.18
CA TYR A 202 11.58 5.31 -7.62
C TYR A 202 10.56 4.62 -8.52
N ILE A 203 9.66 3.83 -7.89
CA ILE A 203 8.65 2.97 -8.54
C ILE A 203 9.28 1.97 -9.54
N TYR A 204 10.59 1.73 -9.46
CA TYR A 204 11.29 0.80 -10.36
C TYR A 204 11.20 1.17 -11.84
N LEU A 205 11.20 2.48 -12.16
CA LEU A 205 11.10 2.96 -13.54
C LEU A 205 12.43 2.97 -14.31
N MET A 206 13.57 2.92 -13.61
CA MET A 206 14.90 2.91 -14.20
C MET A 206 15.46 1.49 -14.32
N ASN A 207 15.28 0.69 -13.27
CA ASN A 207 15.73 -0.71 -13.20
C ASN A 207 14.65 -1.60 -12.57
N PRO A 208 14.57 -2.89 -12.95
CA PRO A 208 13.61 -3.81 -12.35
C PRO A 208 13.85 -4.01 -10.84
N PRO A 209 12.81 -4.36 -10.05
CA PRO A 209 12.99 -4.77 -8.67
C PRO A 209 13.83 -6.04 -8.55
N GLY A 210 14.49 -6.24 -7.40
CA GLY A 210 15.25 -7.46 -7.10
C GLY A 210 14.38 -8.60 -6.55
N ALA A 211 13.14 -8.32 -6.17
CA ALA A 211 12.19 -9.32 -5.68
C ALA A 211 11.85 -10.35 -6.76
N ASN A 212 11.77 -11.62 -6.38
CA ASN A 212 11.28 -12.66 -7.28
C ASN A 212 9.75 -12.51 -7.42
N ASN A 213 9.29 -11.95 -8.53
CA ASN A 213 7.88 -11.66 -8.78
C ASN A 213 7.49 -12.09 -10.21
N LEU A 214 6.34 -12.77 -10.31
CA LEU A 214 5.82 -13.32 -11.56
C LEU A 214 5.64 -12.26 -12.67
N PHE A 215 5.43 -10.99 -12.31
CA PHE A 215 5.17 -9.92 -13.27
C PHE A 215 6.42 -9.15 -13.72
N ILE A 216 7.60 -9.48 -13.20
CA ILE A 216 8.86 -8.88 -13.66
C ILE A 216 9.39 -9.74 -14.82
N ILE A 217 8.91 -9.44 -16.03
CA ILE A 217 9.27 -10.19 -17.24
C ILE A 217 9.90 -9.26 -18.27
N GLY A 218 11.10 -9.64 -18.74
CA GLY A 218 11.85 -8.91 -19.77
C GLY A 218 12.66 -7.73 -19.24
N GLY A 219 13.43 -7.10 -20.14
CA GLY A 219 14.20 -5.89 -19.85
C GLY A 219 13.36 -4.62 -19.90
N TRP A 220 13.96 -3.47 -19.58
CA TRP A 220 13.32 -2.17 -19.77
C TRP A 220 12.92 -1.95 -21.25
N PRO A 221 11.71 -1.48 -21.58
CA PRO A 221 10.59 -1.06 -20.71
C PRO A 221 9.53 -2.16 -20.48
N TRP A 222 9.75 -3.40 -20.92
CA TRP A 222 8.74 -4.46 -20.96
C TRP A 222 8.24 -4.88 -19.57
N TYR A 223 9.12 -4.99 -18.58
CA TYR A 223 8.70 -5.33 -17.22
C TYR A 223 7.77 -4.27 -16.62
N ILE A 224 7.93 -2.99 -16.99
CA ILE A 224 7.05 -1.90 -16.54
C ILE A 224 5.64 -2.11 -17.10
N ILE A 225 5.55 -2.45 -18.39
CA ILE A 225 4.26 -2.75 -19.04
C ILE A 225 3.59 -3.95 -18.35
N MET A 226 4.34 -5.00 -18.02
CA MET A 226 3.81 -6.16 -17.32
C MET A 226 3.33 -5.82 -15.90
N MET A 227 4.08 -5.00 -15.16
CA MET A 227 3.65 -4.50 -13.85
C MET A 227 2.38 -3.63 -13.94
N GLU A 228 2.24 -2.81 -14.98
CA GLU A 228 1.04 -2.00 -15.21
C GLU A 228 -0.18 -2.87 -15.57
N ILE A 229 0.01 -3.89 -16.42
CA ILE A 229 -1.04 -4.88 -16.71
C ILE A 229 -1.46 -5.59 -15.42
N ALA A 230 -0.50 -6.02 -14.60
CA ALA A 230 -0.78 -6.63 -13.31
C ALA A 230 -1.56 -5.64 -12.43
N CYS A 231 -1.12 -4.39 -12.29
CA CYS A 231 -1.81 -3.36 -11.51
C CYS A 231 -3.27 -3.20 -11.96
N PHE A 232 -3.51 -3.10 -13.28
CA PHE A 232 -4.85 -3.01 -13.86
C PHE A 232 -5.73 -4.22 -13.52
N VAL A 233 -5.20 -5.44 -13.71
CA VAL A 233 -5.92 -6.69 -13.42
C VAL A 233 -6.27 -6.79 -11.94
N HIS A 234 -5.33 -6.47 -11.04
CA HIS A 234 -5.60 -6.48 -9.60
C HIS A 234 -6.65 -5.45 -9.19
N ALA A 235 -6.59 -4.23 -9.74
CA ALA A 235 -7.61 -3.21 -9.51
C ALA A 235 -9.01 -3.69 -9.96
N ALA A 236 -9.09 -4.37 -11.11
CA ALA A 236 -10.32 -4.97 -11.60
C ALA A 236 -10.85 -6.08 -10.68
N ILE A 237 -9.97 -6.97 -10.20
CA ILE A 237 -10.31 -8.05 -9.25
C ILE A 237 -10.86 -7.45 -7.95
N ILE A 238 -10.17 -6.46 -7.37
CA ILE A 238 -10.62 -5.78 -6.15
C ILE A 238 -11.99 -5.12 -6.36
N ASN A 239 -12.20 -4.44 -7.49
CA ASN A 239 -13.50 -3.87 -7.82
C ASN A 239 -14.61 -4.92 -7.91
N PHE A 240 -14.31 -6.07 -8.53
CA PHE A 240 -15.25 -7.17 -8.62
C PHE A 240 -15.61 -7.72 -7.23
N LEU A 241 -14.61 -8.06 -6.41
CA LEU A 241 -14.80 -8.67 -5.10
C LEU A 241 -15.49 -7.77 -4.08
N PHE A 242 -15.15 -6.48 -4.04
CA PHE A 242 -15.63 -5.59 -2.97
C PHE A 242 -16.80 -4.69 -3.37
N VAL A 243 -17.00 -4.45 -4.67
CA VAL A 243 -18.06 -3.54 -5.13
C VAL A 243 -19.16 -4.26 -5.88
N ARG A 244 -18.81 -5.18 -6.79
CA ARG A 244 -19.78 -5.82 -7.68
C ARG A 244 -20.22 -7.21 -7.23
N TRP A 245 -19.66 -7.75 -6.15
CA TRP A 245 -19.97 -9.11 -5.67
C TRP A 245 -21.46 -9.30 -5.36
N ASN A 246 -22.09 -8.33 -4.67
CA ASN A 246 -23.52 -8.40 -4.37
C ASN A 246 -24.39 -8.23 -5.62
N ASP A 247 -24.00 -7.35 -6.55
CA ASP A 247 -24.69 -7.19 -7.84
C ASP A 247 -24.61 -8.48 -8.68
N PHE A 248 -23.45 -9.16 -8.63
CA PHE A 248 -23.22 -10.44 -9.30
C PHE A 248 -24.08 -11.56 -8.71
N ILE A 249 -24.12 -11.72 -7.38
CA ILE A 249 -24.99 -12.72 -6.73
C ILE A 249 -26.46 -12.45 -7.05
N ASN A 250 -26.90 -11.19 -6.96
CA ASN A 250 -28.29 -10.81 -7.23
C ASN A 250 -28.69 -11.03 -8.70
N PHE A 251 -27.76 -10.86 -9.64
CA PHE A 251 -28.00 -11.19 -11.06
C PHE A 251 -28.29 -12.68 -11.27
N PHE A 252 -27.56 -13.58 -10.58
CA PHE A 252 -27.80 -15.02 -10.68
C PHE A 252 -29.07 -15.47 -9.93
N SER A 253 -29.43 -14.84 -8.81
CA SER A 253 -30.68 -15.15 -8.12
C SER A 253 -31.91 -14.75 -8.96
N LEU A 254 -31.91 -13.55 -9.55
CA LEU A 254 -32.97 -13.07 -10.45
C LEU A 254 -33.13 -13.98 -11.68
N LYS A 255 -32.03 -14.44 -12.28
CA LYS A 255 -32.09 -15.35 -13.44
C LYS A 255 -32.70 -16.71 -13.07
N LYS A 256 -32.55 -17.15 -11.82
CA LYS A 256 -33.13 -18.41 -11.31
C LYS A 256 -34.63 -18.28 -11.03
N GLU A 257 -35.12 -17.10 -10.71
CA GLU A 257 -36.55 -16.81 -10.57
C GLU A 257 -37.25 -16.67 -11.93
N LEU A 258 -36.58 -16.11 -12.94
CA LEU A 258 -37.11 -15.98 -14.31
C LEU A 258 -37.19 -17.30 -15.10
N LEU A 259 -36.56 -18.36 -14.60
CA LEU A 259 -36.56 -19.71 -15.19
C LEU A 259 -37.52 -20.67 -14.48
N LYS A 260 -38.34 -20.18 -13.54
CA LYS A 260 -39.44 -20.89 -12.91
C LYS A 260 -40.77 -20.40 -13.46
#